data_AF-A0A536JEU5-F1
#
_entry.id   AF-A0A536JEU5-F1
#
_cell.length_a   1.000
_cell.length_b   1.000
_cell.length_c   1.000
_cell.angle_alpha   90.00
_cell.angle_beta   90.00
_cell.angle_gamma   90.00
#
_symmetry.space_group_name_H-M   'P 1'
#
loop_
_entity.id
_entity.type
_entity.pdbx_description
1 polymer ?
#
loop_
_entity_poly.entity_id
_entity_poly.type
_entity_poly.pdbx_seq_one_letter_code
_entity_poly.pdbx_strand_id
1 'polypeptide(L)'
;MSTTTPVISKVDLLRRISQGHRALRSALEALPRERFGEKLSTGWSLNENVAHLAAWEETVPKRVTAVLESGEDPKLYDDIDAFNERVARDARGT
;
A
#
# COMPACT_ATOMS: atom_id res chain seq x y z
N MET A 1 20.80 -15.97 10.76
CA MET A 1 20.41 -14.85 9.86
C MET A 1 20.55 -13.57 10.65
N SER A 2 21.29 -12.58 10.13
CA SER A 2 21.44 -11.28 10.80
C SER A 2 20.14 -10.49 10.69
N THR A 3 19.61 -10.00 11.81
CA THR A 3 18.41 -9.15 11.91
C THR A 3 18.76 -7.66 11.86
N THR A 4 19.91 -7.29 11.30
CA THR A 4 20.26 -5.89 11.12
C THR A 4 19.35 -5.28 10.06
N THR A 5 18.29 -4.59 10.49
CA THR A 5 17.56 -3.68 9.61
C THR A 5 18.55 -2.61 9.13
N PRO A 6 18.86 -2.52 7.83
CA PRO A 6 19.76 -1.49 7.35
C PRO A 6 19.15 -0.13 7.69
N VAL A 7 19.87 0.65 8.49
CA VAL A 7 19.49 2.02 8.81
C VAL A 7 19.45 2.80 7.50
N ILE A 8 18.27 3.30 7.13
CA ILE A 8 18.08 4.21 6.01
C ILE A 8 17.90 5.62 6.58
N SER A 9 18.57 6.62 5.97
CA SER A 9 18.37 8.01 6.37
C SER A 9 16.94 8.44 6.06
N LYS A 10 16.38 9.38 6.83
CA LYS A 10 15.06 9.99 6.53
C LYS A 10 15.01 10.53 5.10
N VAL A 11 16.09 11.17 4.64
CA VAL A 11 16.20 11.73 3.30
C VAL A 11 16.12 10.63 2.24
N ASP A 12 16.86 9.53 2.42
CA ASP A 12 16.83 8.41 1.48
C ASP A 12 15.50 7.68 1.48
N LEU A 13 14.87 7.51 2.65
CA LEU A 13 13.54 6.91 2.76
C LEU A 13 12.50 7.73 2.00
N LEU A 14 12.44 9.04 2.26
CA LEU A 14 11.51 9.94 1.58
C LEU A 14 11.76 9.98 0.07
N ARG A 15 13.03 9.94 -0.34
CA ARG A 15 13.40 9.86 -1.76
C ARG A 15 12.89 8.57 -2.41
N ARG A 16 13.07 7.41 -1.76
CA ARG A 16 12.58 6.12 -2.27
C ARG A 16 11.05 6.08 -2.37
N ILE A 17 10.34 6.51 -1.33
CA ILE A 17 8.87 6.62 -1.34
C ILE A 17 8.42 7.51 -2.50
N SER A 18 9.02 8.70 -2.63
CA SER A 18 8.67 9.66 -3.68
C SER A 18 8.93 9.11 -5.09
N GLN A 19 10.04 8.39 -5.28
CA GLN A 19 10.37 7.76 -6.56
C GLN A 19 9.41 6.63 -6.90
N GLY A 20 9.11 5.74 -5.94
CA GLY A 20 8.16 4.64 -6.12
C GLY A 20 6.76 5.14 -6.46
N HIS A 21 6.25 6.11 -5.70
CA HIS A 21 4.93 6.70 -5.95
C HIS A 21 4.84 7.34 -7.35
N ARG A 22 5.85 8.12 -7.77
CA ARG A 22 5.86 8.71 -9.12
C ARG A 22 5.90 7.65 -10.22
N ALA A 23 6.70 6.60 -10.05
CA ALA A 23 6.80 5.53 -11.04
C ALA A 23 5.48 4.76 -11.16
N LEU A 24 4.86 4.40 -10.03
CA LEU A 24 3.56 3.74 -10.01
C LEU A 24 2.48 4.60 -10.69
N ARG A 25 2.38 5.88 -10.29
CA ARG A 25 1.39 6.80 -10.85
C ARG A 25 1.57 6.95 -12.37
N SER A 26 2.81 7.15 -12.83
CA SER A 26 3.09 7.27 -14.26
C SER A 26 2.73 6.00 -15.04
N ALA A 27 2.96 4.81 -14.46
CA ALA A 27 2.59 3.55 -15.09
C ALA A 27 1.05 3.39 -15.17
N LEU A 28 0.32 3.77 -14.12
CA LEU A 28 -1.15 3.72 -14.10
C LEU A 28 -1.78 4.75 -15.06
N GLU A 29 -1.23 5.96 -15.15
CA GLU A 29 -1.69 7.03 -16.05
C GLU A 29 -1.48 6.68 -17.53
N ALA A 30 -0.48 5.85 -17.85
CA ALA A 30 -0.21 5.39 -19.21
C ALA A 30 -1.16 4.28 -19.69
N LEU A 31 -1.93 3.68 -18.78
CA LEU A 31 -2.84 2.57 -19.11
C LEU A 31 -4.24 3.08 -19.47
N PRO A 32 -4.86 2.53 -20.55
CA PRO A 32 -6.26 2.80 -20.83
C PRO A 32 -7.16 2.21 -19.73
N ARG A 33 -8.31 2.85 -19.46
CA ARG A 33 -9.15 2.53 -18.29
C ARG A 33 -9.69 1.11 -18.30
N GLU A 34 -9.89 0.54 -19.48
CA GLU A 34 -10.36 -0.82 -19.68
C GLU A 34 -9.39 -1.85 -19.07
N ARG A 35 -8.09 -1.52 -18.98
CA ARG A 35 -7.06 -2.38 -18.37
C ARG A 35 -7.21 -2.49 -16.86
N PHE A 36 -7.90 -1.57 -16.20
CA PHE A 36 -8.04 -1.57 -14.75
C PHE A 36 -8.90 -2.73 -14.23
N GLY A 37 -9.78 -3.27 -15.08
CA GLY A 37 -10.58 -4.46 -14.78
C GLY A 37 -9.85 -5.80 -15.01
N GLU A 38 -8.68 -5.80 -15.64
CA GLU A 38 -7.97 -7.05 -15.99
C GLU A 38 -7.45 -7.78 -14.77
N LYS A 39 -7.72 -9.09 -14.71
CA LYS A 39 -7.21 -9.98 -13.67
C LYS A 39 -5.72 -10.21 -13.83
N LEU A 40 -4.99 -9.98 -12.74
CA LEU A 40 -3.56 -10.26 -12.61
C LEU A 40 -3.35 -11.68 -12.06
N SER A 41 -2.10 -12.12 -11.98
CA SER A 41 -1.73 -13.41 -11.37
C SER A 41 -2.10 -13.53 -9.88
N THR A 42 -2.45 -12.41 -9.23
CA THR A 42 -2.99 -12.39 -7.87
C THR A 42 -4.44 -12.86 -7.77
N GLY A 43 -5.13 -13.06 -8.90
CA GLY A 43 -6.57 -13.36 -8.93
C GLY A 43 -7.46 -12.12 -8.76
N TRP A 44 -6.86 -10.97 -8.48
CA TRP A 44 -7.50 -9.66 -8.40
C TRP A 44 -7.29 -8.85 -9.67
N SER A 45 -8.20 -7.94 -9.99
CA SER A 45 -8.05 -6.97 -11.06
C SER A 45 -6.97 -5.95 -10.72
N LEU A 46 -6.47 -5.21 -11.71
CA LEU A 46 -5.56 -4.11 -11.45
C LEU A 46 -6.15 -3.09 -10.46
N ASN A 47 -7.44 -2.72 -10.57
CA ASN A 47 -8.06 -1.78 -9.62
C ASN A 47 -8.13 -2.34 -8.19
N GLU A 48 -8.42 -3.65 -8.02
CA GLU A 48 -8.47 -4.33 -6.73
C GLU A 48 -7.07 -4.32 -6.06
N ASN A 49 -6.00 -4.54 -6.84
CA ASN A 49 -4.62 -4.47 -6.34
C ASN A 49 -4.21 -3.04 -5.95
N VAL A 50 -4.58 -2.03 -6.74
CA VAL A 50 -4.29 -0.61 -6.45
C VAL A 50 -5.05 -0.15 -5.21
N ALA A 51 -6.33 -0.53 -5.06
CA ALA A 51 -7.12 -0.22 -3.88
C ALA A 51 -6.54 -0.86 -2.62
N HIS A 52 -6.11 -2.12 -2.71
CA HIS A 52 -5.39 -2.80 -1.63
C HIS A 52 -4.15 -2.01 -1.18
N LEU A 53 -3.30 -1.57 -2.13
CA LEU A 53 -2.13 -0.77 -1.82
C LEU A 53 -2.50 0.56 -1.14
N ALA A 54 -3.47 1.29 -1.69
CA ALA A 54 -3.93 2.56 -1.14
C ALA A 54 -4.46 2.42 0.29
N ALA A 55 -5.25 1.37 0.56
CA ALA A 55 -5.78 1.11 1.89
C ALA A 55 -4.67 0.84 2.92
N TRP A 56 -3.57 0.18 2.52
CA TRP A 56 -2.40 0.02 3.38
C TRP A 56 -1.70 1.34 3.65
N GLU A 57 -1.52 2.19 2.63
CA GLU A 57 -0.93 3.52 2.78
C GLU A 57 -1.74 4.41 3.73
N GLU A 58 -3.07 4.31 3.72
CA GLU A 58 -3.96 5.05 4.63
C GLU A 58 -3.79 4.65 6.11
N THR A 59 -3.25 3.46 6.41
CA THR A 59 -2.95 3.06 7.79
C THR A 59 -1.70 3.76 8.35
N VAL A 60 -0.77 4.17 7.49
CA VAL A 60 0.57 4.62 7.88
C VAL A 60 0.53 5.86 8.77
N PRO A 61 -0.22 6.93 8.46
CA PRO A 61 -0.22 8.13 9.31
C PRO A 61 -0.60 7.82 10.76
N LYS A 62 -1.67 7.05 10.98
CA LYS A 62 -2.15 6.68 12.33
C LYS A 62 -1.12 5.85 13.08
N ARG A 63 -0.48 4.90 12.41
CA ARG A 63 0.56 4.04 12.99
C ARG A 63 1.81 4.85 13.36
N VAL A 64 2.28 5.71 12.47
CA VAL A 64 3.43 6.59 12.72
C VAL A 64 3.14 7.53 13.89
N THR A 65 1.97 8.16 13.93
CA THR A 65 1.56 9.01 15.07
C THR A 65 1.59 8.24 16.38
N ALA A 66 0.98 7.05 16.43
CA ALA A 66 0.97 6.23 17.65
C ALA A 66 2.40 5.84 18.11
N VAL A 67 3.26 5.42 17.19
CA VAL A 67 4.67 5.10 17.51
C VAL A 67 5.40 6.33 18.05
N LEU A 68 5.16 7.51 17.50
CA LEU A 68 5.78 8.75 17.97
C LEU A 68 5.26 9.20 19.35
N GLU A 69 4.00 8.90 19.66
CA GLU A 69 3.34 9.30 20.92
C GLU A 69 3.60 8.32 22.07
N SER A 70 3.53 7.01 21.82
CA SER A 70 3.61 5.97 22.85
C SER A 70 4.76 4.99 22.69
N GLY A 71 5.45 5.00 21.54
CA GLY A 71 6.44 3.98 21.19
C GLY A 71 5.84 2.66 20.68
N GLU A 72 4.50 2.57 20.59
CA GLU A 72 3.80 1.35 20.18
C GLU A 72 3.20 1.47 18.77
N ASP A 73 3.35 0.42 17.97
CA ASP A 73 2.72 0.30 16.65
C ASP A 73 1.36 -0.39 16.78
N PRO A 74 0.24 0.32 16.58
CA PRO A 74 -1.08 -0.24 16.82
C PRO A 74 -1.47 -1.20 15.71
N LYS A 75 -2.05 -2.34 16.10
CA LYS A 75 -2.69 -3.26 15.17
C LYS A 75 -4.06 -2.69 14.76
N LEU A 76 -4.14 -2.06 13.58
CA LEU A 76 -5.37 -1.42 13.07
C LEU A 76 -6.31 -2.39 12.33
N TYR A 77 -6.02 -3.68 12.36
CA TYR A 77 -6.74 -4.75 11.67
C TYR A 77 -6.62 -6.04 12.48
N ASP A 78 -7.70 -6.79 12.62
CA ASP A 78 -7.66 -8.06 13.35
C ASP A 78 -7.05 -9.18 12.50
N ASP A 79 -7.42 -9.20 11.22
CA ASP A 79 -7.02 -10.19 10.24
C ASP A 79 -6.63 -9.50 8.92
N ILE A 80 -5.44 -9.85 8.41
CA ILE A 80 -4.86 -9.25 7.20
C ILE A 80 -5.66 -9.66 5.96
N ASP A 81 -6.08 -10.92 5.89
CA ASP A 81 -6.79 -11.46 4.74
C ASP A 81 -8.20 -10.86 4.67
N ALA A 82 -8.91 -10.76 5.80
CA ALA A 82 -10.22 -10.11 5.87
C ALA A 82 -10.14 -8.61 5.55
N PHE A 83 -9.06 -7.92 5.96
CA PHE A 83 -8.81 -6.53 5.57
C PHE A 83 -8.63 -6.43 4.05
N ASN A 84 -7.76 -7.26 3.49
CA ASN A 84 -7.43 -7.32 2.08
C ASN A 84 -8.67 -7.64 1.21
N GLU A 85 -9.44 -8.66 1.58
CA GLU A 85 -10.65 -9.09 0.88
C GLU A 85 -11.73 -8.02 0.91
N ARG A 86 -11.93 -7.34 2.05
CA ARG A 86 -12.88 -6.22 2.15
C ARG A 86 -12.51 -5.11 1.18
N VAL A 87 -11.25 -4.66 1.21
CA VAL A 87 -10.79 -3.57 0.34
C VAL A 87 -10.90 -3.94 -1.13
N ALA A 88 -10.47 -5.15 -1.51
CA ALA A 88 -10.59 -5.62 -2.89
C ALA A 88 -12.06 -5.68 -3.33
N ARG A 89 -12.96 -6.21 -2.49
CA ARG A 89 -14.40 -6.25 -2.81
C ARG A 89 -14.98 -4.86 -3.00
N ASP A 90 -14.64 -3.91 -2.13
CA ASP A 90 -15.20 -2.56 -2.13
C ASP A 90 -14.69 -1.73 -3.33
N ALA A 91 -13.56 -2.12 -3.93
CA ALA A 91 -13.01 -1.53 -5.15
C ALA A 91 -13.70 -2.00 -6.45
N ARG A 92 -14.63 -2.96 -6.39
CA ARG A 92 -15.33 -3.44 -7.58
C ARG A 92 -16.34 -2.40 -8.08
N GLY A 93 -16.22 -1.98 -9.34
CA GLY A 93 -17.19 -1.08 -9.98
C GLY A 93 -16.86 0.41 -9.92
N THR A 94 -15.69 0.77 -9.40
CA THR A 94 -15.04 2.08 -9.57
C THR A 94 -14.00 2.03 -10.69
#